data_AF-A0A0G2J4E6-F1
#
_entry.id   AF-A0A0G2J4E6-F1
#
_cell.length_a   1.000
_cell.length_b   1.000
_cell.length_c   1.000
_cell.angle_alpha   90.00
_cell.angle_beta   90.00
_cell.angle_gamma   90.00
#
_symmetry.space_group_name_H-M   'P 1'
#
loop_
_entity.id
_entity.type
_entity.pdbx_description
1 polymer ?
#
loop_
_entity_poly.entity_id
_entity_poly.type
_entity_poly.pdbx_seq_one_letter_code
_entity_poly.pdbx_strand_id
1 'polypeptide(L)' 'MASQLLPLELIDKCVGSKIWVVMKGDKEFSGTLLGFDDYVNMVLEDVTELCVAV' A
#
# COMPACT_ATOMS: atom_id res chain seq x y z
N MET A 1 -22.06 0.17 -14.98
CA MET A 1 -20.78 0.37 -15.68
C MET A 1 -19.72 0.51 -14.61
N ALA A 2 -18.92 -0.52 -14.37
CA ALA A 2 -17.82 -0.40 -13.43
C ALA A 2 -16.80 0.55 -14.05
N SER A 3 -16.72 1.78 -13.54
CA SER A 3 -15.63 2.68 -13.87
C SER A 3 -14.35 1.94 -13.50
N GLN A 4 -13.59 1.50 -14.50
CA GLN A 4 -12.25 1.00 -14.27
C GLN A 4 -11.43 2.21 -13.82
N LEU A 5 -11.44 2.45 -12.51
CA LEU A 5 -10.57 3.43 -11.86
C LEU A 5 -9.15 3.04 -12.23
N LEU A 6 -8.38 4.02 -12.70
CA LEU A 6 -6.98 3.79 -12.97
C LEU A 6 -6.32 3.33 -11.66
N PRO A 7 -5.41 2.34 -11.69
CA PRO A 7 -4.77 1.84 -10.47
C PRO A 7 -4.14 2.95 -9.63
N LEU A 8 -3.62 3.99 -10.30
CA LEU A 8 -3.05 5.19 -9.68
C LEU A 8 -4.10 6.04 -8.95
N GLU A 9 -5.30 6.21 -9.51
CA GLU A 9 -6.38 6.94 -8.83
C GLU A 9 -6.90 6.20 -7.60
N LEU A 10 -6.82 4.86 -7.60
CA LEU A 10 -7.19 4.08 -6.43
C LEU A 10 -6.18 4.27 -5.29
N ILE A 11 -4.88 4.27 -5.61
CA ILE A 11 -3.80 4.51 -4.63
C ILE A 11 -3.91 5.92 -4.07
N ASP A 12 -4.17 6.92 -4.92
CA ASP A 12 -4.37 8.31 -4.51
C ASP A 12 -5.51 8.46 -3.49
N LYS A 13 -6.64 7.77 -3.71
CA LYS A 13 -7.75 7.75 -2.74
C LYS A 13 -7.43 7.02 -1.43
N CYS A 14 -6.43 6.14 -1.44
CA CYS A 14 -5.99 5.41 -0.26
C CYS A 14 -4.90 6.16 0.55
N VAL A 15 -4.43 7.32 0.08
CA VAL A 15 -3.51 8.18 0.85
C VAL A 15 -4.21 8.67 2.12
N GLY A 16 -3.51 8.58 3.25
CA GLY A 16 -4.04 8.87 4.59
C GLY A 16 -4.86 7.74 5.21
N SER A 17 -5.06 6.62 4.49
CA SER A 17 -5.72 5.42 5.02
C SER A 17 -4.72 4.34 5.36
N LYS A 18 -5.09 3.46 6.29
CA LYS A 18 -4.31 2.26 6.61
C LYS A 18 -4.39 1.27 5.45
N ILE A 19 -3.24 0.99 4.84
CA ILE A 19 -3.12 0.01 3.75
C ILE A 19 -2.34 -1.22 4.22
N TRP A 20 -2.49 -2.29 3.45
CA TRP A 20 -1.72 -3.51 3.63
C TRP A 20 -0.97 -3.79 2.32
N VAL A 21 0.35 -3.78 2.41
CA VAL A 21 1.26 -4.04 1.30
C VAL A 21 1.83 -5.43 1.45
N VAL A 22 1.56 -6.28 0.47
CA VAL A 22 2.15 -7.62 0.36
C VAL A 22 3.33 -7.53 -0.60
N MET A 23 4.54 -7.65 -0.07
CA MET A 23 5.76 -7.69 -0.88
C MET A 23 6.06 -9.12 -1.34
N LYS A 24 6.85 -9.23 -2.40
CA LYS A 24 7.40 -10.52 -2.84
C LYS A 24 8.42 -11.04 -1.82
N GLY A 25 8.28 -12.30 -1.41
CA GLY A 25 9.18 -12.95 -0.43
C GLY A 25 8.62 -12.99 0.99
N ASP A 26 7.30 -13.18 1.12
CA ASP A 26 6.59 -13.44 2.39
C ASP A 26 6.72 -12.32 3.43
N LYS A 27 6.96 -11.10 2.95
CA LYS A 27 7.00 -9.88 3.77
C LYS A 27 5.74 -9.09 3.56
N GLU A 28 5.07 -8.78 4.66
CA GLU A 28 3.83 -8.03 4.66
C GLU A 28 3.98 -6.81 5.55
N PHE A 29 3.45 -5.67 5.10
CA PHE A 29 3.52 -4.41 5.83
C PHE A 29 2.12 -3.82 5.97
N SER A 30 1.71 -3.54 7.20
CA SER A 30 0.49 -2.79 7.46
C SER A 30 0.83 -1.43 8.02
N GLY A 31 0.36 -0.35 7.39
CA GLY A 31 0.70 1.01 7.80
C GLY A 31 -0.15 2.05 7.07
N THR A 32 -0.08 3.30 7.50
CA THR A 32 -0.82 4.40 6.87
C THR A 32 -0.04 4.94 5.68
N LEU A 33 -0.65 4.97 4.49
CA LEU A 33 0.01 5.50 3.29
C LEU A 33 0.11 7.03 3.38
N LEU A 34 1.32 7.55 3.53
CA LEU A 34 1.57 9.00 3.51
C LEU A 34 1.69 9.55 2.09
N GLY A 35 2.20 8.74 1.16
CA GLY A 35 2.37 9.15 -0.22
C GLY A 35 2.97 8.05 -1.08
N PHE A 36 2.90 8.25 -2.40
CA PHE A 36 3.50 7.39 -3.41
C PHE A 36 4.16 8.24 -4.50
N ASP A 37 5.06 7.66 -5.29
CA ASP A 37 5.65 8.30 -6.47
C ASP A 37 5.23 7.62 -7.79
N ASP A 38 5.66 8.16 -8.93
CA ASP A 38 5.41 7.60 -10.27
C ASP A 38 5.97 6.17 -10.46
N TYR A 39 6.90 5.75 -9.60
CA TYR A 39 7.49 4.41 -9.57
C TYR A 39 6.81 3.47 -8.57
N VAL A 40 5.72 3.92 -7.92
CA VAL A 40 4.95 3.17 -6.91
C VAL A 40 5.78 2.87 -5.64
N ASN A 41 6.81 3.67 -5.36
CA ASN A 41 7.46 3.66 -4.06
C ASN A 41 6.51 4.30 -3.04
N MET A 42 6.09 3.52 -2.05
CA MET A 42 5.13 3.96 -1.04
C MET A 42 5.84 4.37 0.24
N VAL A 43 5.47 5.53 0.78
CA VAL A 43 5.88 5.99 2.11
C VAL A 43 4.79 5.64 3.10
N LEU A 44 5.13 4.86 4.12
CA LEU A 44 4.19 4.39 5.13
C LEU A 44 4.57 4.92 6.52
N GLU A 45 3.57 5.29 7.31
CA GLU A 45 3.69 5.67 8.72
C GLU A 45 3.09 4.58 9.62
N ASP A 46 3.57 4.48 10.87
CA ASP A 46 3.09 3.52 11.88
C ASP A 46 3.10 2.07 11.35
N VAL A 47 4.19 1.70 10.67
CA VAL A 47 4.28 0.43 9.94
C VAL A 47 4.51 -0.72 10.90
N THR A 48 3.66 -1.74 10.77
CA THR A 48 3.85 -3.05 11.37
C THR A 48 4.33 -4.02 10.29
N GLU A 49 5.55 -4.54 10.44
CA GLU A 49 6.05 -5.65 9.63
C GLU A 49 5.46 -6.97 10.16
N LEU A 50 4.75 -7.67 9.29
CA LEU A 50 4.26 -9.01 9.51
C LEU A 50 5.24 -9.98 8.84
N CYS A 51 6.05 -10.63 9.67
CA CYS A 51 6.82 -11.79 9.26
C CYS A 51 5.89 -13.00 9.32
N VAL A 52 5.42 -13.49 8.16
CA VAL A 52 4.72 -14.78 8.08
C VAL A 52 5.78 -15.87 8.23
N ALA A 53 6.18 -16.14 9.47
CA ALA A 53 6.91 -17.35 9.80
C ALA A 53 5.93 -18.53 9.71
N VAL A 54 6.02 -19.30 8.63
CA VAL A 54 5.41 -20.64 8.56
C VAL A 54 6.07 -21.56 9.56
#